data_AF-A0A1Z8W5D2-F1
#
_entry.id   AF-A0A1Z8W5D2-F1
#
_cell.length_a   1.000
_cell.length_b   1.000
_cell.length_c   1.000
_cell.angle_alpha   90.00
_cell.angle_beta   90.00
_cell.angle_gamma   90.00
#
_symmetry.space_group_name_H-M   'P 1'
#
loop_
_entity.id
_entity.type
_entity.pdbx_description
1 polymer ?
#
loop_
_entity_poly.entity_id
_entity_poly.type
_entity_poly.pdbx_seq_one_letter_code
_entity_poly.pdbx_strand_id
1 'polypeptide(L)'
;MEKYKDKLYELTGKNQPIINKIPSRHTSKNPLMWFDADKGYNRELRYATNQKSPFVDEQVGPATLGHVAFRNGKLHVEGKQQNLIKFLELHPLKGKLFKEFNKVEIAEDELDYLEFKVESMKYAKEMEIDQAEAILRVEIGSEVSKMTTKEIRRDLIVMAERNPKLFLNLVQDDNIMLRNIGIKATEAKILLLTDDQRTFKWASNGRKLFEVPHEEHPYSALAAWFKTDEGIAVLKTIEKRLN
;
A
#
# COMPACT_ATOMS: atom_id res chain seq x y z
N MET A 1 12.56 -12.02 29.69
CA MET A 1 12.54 -12.94 28.52
C MET A 1 11.45 -13.97 28.71
N GLU A 2 10.23 -13.67 28.26
CA GLU A 2 9.06 -14.56 28.41
C GLU A 2 9.17 -15.73 27.42
N LYS A 3 9.79 -16.83 27.85
CA LYS A 3 10.08 -18.01 27.01
C LYS A 3 8.83 -18.84 26.64
N TYR A 4 7.66 -18.50 27.19
CA TYR A 4 6.41 -19.27 27.06
C TYR A 4 5.19 -18.35 26.98
N LYS A 5 5.09 -17.55 25.91
CA LYS A 5 3.90 -16.74 25.64
C LYS A 5 2.84 -17.56 24.92
N ASP A 6 1.59 -17.34 25.31
CA ASP A 6 0.44 -17.81 24.55
C ASP A 6 0.40 -17.12 23.19
N LYS A 7 0.04 -17.87 22.15
CA LYS A 7 -0.08 -17.37 20.78
C LYS A 7 -1.50 -17.59 20.27
N LEU A 8 -2.02 -16.58 19.59
CA LEU A 8 -3.30 -16.66 18.89
C LEU A 8 -3.04 -16.72 17.39
N TYR A 9 -3.69 -17.65 16.70
CA TYR A 9 -3.65 -17.76 15.25
C TYR A 9 -5.06 -17.59 14.68
N GLU A 10 -5.17 -16.94 13.53
CA GLU A 10 -6.44 -16.66 12.86
C GLU A 10 -6.40 -17.10 11.40
N LEU A 11 -7.52 -17.59 10.87
CA LEU A 11 -7.64 -17.93 9.45
C LEU A 11 -7.64 -16.67 8.57
N THR A 12 -6.95 -16.70 7.44
CA THR A 12 -6.74 -15.56 6.53
C THR A 12 -7.90 -15.29 5.56
N GLY A 13 -9.15 -15.56 5.94
CA GLY A 13 -10.33 -15.44 5.07
C GLY A 13 -11.55 -14.81 5.74
N LYS A 14 -12.49 -14.31 4.92
CA LYS A 14 -13.78 -13.74 5.39
C LYS A 14 -14.70 -14.79 6.02
N ASN A 15 -14.58 -16.05 5.60
CA ASN A 15 -15.36 -17.15 6.14
C ASN A 15 -14.69 -17.72 7.39
N GLN A 16 -15.38 -17.66 8.52
CA GLN A 16 -14.98 -18.27 9.78
C GLN A 16 -15.80 -19.54 10.01
N PRO A 17 -15.39 -20.69 9.43
CA PRO A 17 -16.09 -21.95 9.66
C PRO A 17 -16.04 -22.31 11.15
N ILE A 18 -17.09 -23.02 11.61
CA ILE A 18 -17.21 -23.48 13.00
C ILE A 18 -15.98 -24.31 13.39
N ILE A 19 -15.52 -25.18 12.49
CA ILE A 19 -14.29 -25.97 12.65
C ILE A 19 -13.54 -26.01 11.32
N ASN A 20 -12.24 -25.69 11.36
CA ASN A 20 -11.32 -25.92 10.24
C ASN A 20 -10.08 -26.67 10.76
N LYS A 21 -9.71 -27.77 10.11
CA LYS A 21 -8.56 -28.60 10.51
C LYS A 21 -7.43 -28.44 9.51
N ILE A 22 -6.22 -28.22 10.02
CA ILE A 22 -5.01 -28.24 9.20
C ILE A 22 -4.33 -29.62 9.28
N PRO A 23 -3.62 -30.04 8.22
CA PRO A 23 -2.93 -31.33 8.23
C PRO A 23 -1.81 -31.34 9.28
N SER A 24 -1.75 -32.40 10.08
CA SER A 24 -0.75 -32.56 11.15
C SER A 24 0.43 -33.46 10.77
N ARG A 25 0.41 -34.09 9.59
CA ARG A 25 1.46 -35.01 9.11
C ARG A 25 1.53 -34.96 7.59
N HIS A 26 2.74 -35.05 7.07
CA HIS A 26 2.98 -35.20 5.64
C HIS A 26 2.18 -36.38 5.05
N THR A 27 1.53 -36.10 3.93
CA THR A 27 0.89 -37.10 3.07
C THR A 27 1.06 -36.65 1.63
N SER A 28 0.93 -37.56 0.66
CA SER A 28 0.99 -37.20 -0.76
C SER A 28 0.01 -36.08 -1.16
N LYS A 29 -1.16 -35.99 -0.49
CA LYS A 29 -2.15 -34.92 -0.71
C LYS A 29 -1.79 -33.60 -0.03
N ASN A 30 -1.12 -33.66 1.12
CA ASN A 30 -0.76 -32.50 1.94
C ASN A 30 0.74 -32.55 2.23
N PRO A 31 1.58 -32.00 1.33
CA PRO A 31 3.02 -32.03 1.50
C PRO A 31 3.44 -31.09 2.64
N LEU A 32 3.86 -31.69 3.75
CA LEU A 32 4.38 -31.00 4.93
C LEU A 32 5.90 -31.17 4.98
N MET A 33 6.58 -30.43 4.11
CA MET A 33 8.04 -30.39 4.02
C MET A 33 8.52 -28.96 4.29
N TRP A 34 9.64 -28.83 4.98
CA TRP A 34 10.29 -27.54 5.23
C TRP A 34 11.77 -27.62 4.88
N PHE A 35 12.26 -26.64 4.12
CA PHE A 35 13.67 -26.59 3.73
C PHE A 35 14.52 -26.04 4.88
N ASP A 36 15.44 -26.86 5.37
CA ASP A 36 16.39 -26.48 6.42
C ASP A 36 17.69 -26.00 5.77
N ALA A 37 17.93 -24.68 5.82
CA ALA A 37 19.11 -24.08 5.20
C ALA A 37 20.42 -24.53 5.86
N ASP A 38 20.41 -24.83 7.16
CA ASP A 38 21.60 -25.23 7.89
C ASP A 38 22.02 -26.66 7.55
N LYS A 39 21.03 -27.54 7.29
CA LYS A 39 21.28 -28.93 6.92
C LYS A 39 21.29 -29.18 5.40
N GLY A 40 20.79 -28.24 4.61
CA GLY A 40 20.75 -28.32 3.14
C GLY A 40 19.74 -29.30 2.56
N TYR A 41 18.73 -29.74 3.32
CA TYR A 41 17.70 -30.68 2.83
C TYR A 41 16.29 -30.37 3.36
N ASN A 42 15.27 -30.90 2.67
CA ASN A 42 13.87 -30.78 3.07
C ASN A 42 13.53 -31.77 4.18
N ARG A 43 13.00 -31.27 5.29
CA ARG A 43 12.63 -32.04 6.47
C ARG A 43 11.12 -32.24 6.52
N GLU A 44 10.71 -33.46 6.82
CA GLU A 44 9.30 -33.79 7.01
C GLU A 44 8.79 -33.23 8.35
N LEU A 45 7.63 -32.58 8.30
CA LEU A 45 6.95 -32.05 9.48
C LEU A 45 5.81 -32.98 9.92
N ARG A 46 5.75 -33.23 11.23
CA ARG A 46 4.69 -33.99 11.90
C ARG A 46 4.44 -33.45 13.29
N TYR A 47 3.21 -33.01 13.55
CA TYR A 47 2.78 -32.61 14.89
C TYR A 47 2.39 -33.83 15.72
N ALA A 48 3.20 -34.14 16.72
CA ALA A 48 2.94 -35.17 17.72
C ALA A 48 2.97 -34.59 19.14
N THR A 49 1.92 -34.82 19.93
CA THR A 49 1.74 -34.17 21.24
C THR A 49 2.75 -34.61 22.30
N ASN A 50 3.30 -35.82 22.16
CA ASN A 50 4.27 -36.40 23.08
C ASN A 50 5.74 -36.18 22.66
N GLN A 51 5.97 -35.46 21.57
CA GLN A 51 7.30 -35.20 21.02
C GLN A 51 7.72 -33.75 21.27
N LYS A 52 9.04 -33.50 21.36
CA LYS A 52 9.60 -32.16 21.58
C LYS A 52 9.75 -31.34 20.29
N SER A 53 9.98 -32.02 19.17
CA SER A 53 10.26 -31.40 17.87
C SER A 53 9.18 -31.73 16.85
N PRO A 54 8.82 -30.78 15.96
CA PRO A 54 7.90 -31.05 14.86
C PRO A 54 8.55 -31.81 13.71
N PHE A 55 9.88 -31.93 13.67
CA PHE A 55 10.58 -32.63 12.60
C PHE A 55 10.62 -34.14 12.83
N VAL A 56 10.27 -34.92 11.82
CA VAL A 56 10.15 -36.40 11.95
C VAL A 56 11.47 -37.07 12.28
N ASP A 57 12.59 -36.57 11.74
CA ASP A 57 13.94 -37.08 11.95
C ASP A 57 14.44 -36.91 13.39
N GLU A 58 13.83 -36.02 14.18
CA GLU A 58 14.17 -35.76 15.59
C GLU A 58 13.23 -36.43 16.59
N GLN A 59 12.16 -37.10 16.13
CA GLN A 59 11.17 -37.71 17.00
C GLN A 59 11.62 -39.11 17.45
N VAL A 60 11.55 -39.36 18.76
CA VAL A 60 12.04 -40.60 19.37
C VAL A 60 10.87 -41.41 19.92
N GLY A 61 10.78 -42.69 19.54
CA GLY A 61 9.76 -43.61 20.05
C GLY A 61 8.39 -43.45 19.37
N PRO A 62 7.30 -43.92 20.01
CA PRO A 62 5.96 -43.83 19.43
C PRO A 62 5.51 -42.35 19.34
N ALA A 63 4.87 -41.97 18.24
CA ALA A 63 4.40 -40.60 18.02
C ALA A 63 2.86 -40.55 18.08
N THR A 64 2.32 -39.84 19.08
CA THR A 64 0.89 -39.62 19.23
C THR A 64 0.49 -38.41 18.39
N LEU A 65 -0.18 -38.64 17.26
CA LEU A 65 -0.56 -37.58 16.32
C LEU A 65 -1.53 -36.60 16.98
N GLY A 66 -1.18 -35.31 16.97
CA GLY A 66 -2.04 -34.26 17.45
C GLY A 66 -2.98 -33.74 16.37
N HIS A 67 -4.19 -33.32 16.72
CA HIS A 67 -5.10 -32.63 15.82
C HIS A 67 -5.02 -31.12 16.04
N VAL A 68 -4.85 -30.36 14.96
CA VAL A 68 -4.87 -28.89 15.00
C VAL A 68 -6.16 -28.42 14.33
N ALA A 69 -7.04 -27.80 15.12
CA ALA A 69 -8.34 -27.37 14.67
C ALA A 69 -8.62 -25.93 15.12
N PHE A 70 -8.84 -25.05 14.15
CA PHE A 70 -9.35 -23.69 14.37
C PHE A 70 -10.85 -23.78 14.66
N ARG A 71 -11.29 -23.13 15.74
CA ARG A 71 -12.71 -23.03 16.12
C ARG A 71 -13.16 -21.60 15.89
N ASN A 72 -14.25 -21.43 15.14
CA ASN A 72 -14.75 -20.11 14.74
C ASN A 72 -13.64 -19.22 14.13
N GLY A 73 -12.78 -19.82 13.30
CA GLY A 73 -11.67 -19.13 12.65
C GLY A 73 -10.46 -18.80 13.53
N LYS A 74 -10.45 -19.14 14.83
CA LYS A 74 -9.32 -18.86 15.73
C LYS A 74 -8.74 -20.13 16.35
N LEU A 75 -7.45 -20.12 16.64
CA LEU A 75 -6.73 -21.16 17.37
C LEU A 75 -5.89 -20.50 18.46
N HIS A 76 -6.26 -20.74 19.72
CA HIS A 76 -5.47 -20.36 20.88
C HIS A 76 -4.47 -21.47 21.21
N VAL A 77 -3.18 -21.14 21.26
CA VAL A 77 -2.11 -22.08 21.60
C VAL A 77 -1.43 -21.59 22.86
N GLU A 78 -1.46 -22.42 23.90
CA GLU A 78 -0.77 -22.12 25.15
C GLU A 78 0.74 -22.08 24.94
N GLY A 79 1.44 -21.16 25.60
CA GLY A 79 2.88 -21.00 25.53
C GLY A 79 3.66 -22.23 25.99
N LYS A 80 3.03 -23.15 26.73
CA LYS A 80 3.63 -24.44 27.10
C LYS A 80 3.74 -25.40 25.91
N GLN A 81 2.89 -25.26 24.89
CA GLN A 81 2.85 -26.12 23.70
C GLN A 81 3.89 -25.67 22.65
N GLN A 82 5.15 -25.63 23.04
CA GLN A 82 6.26 -25.18 22.19
C GLN A 82 6.41 -25.98 20.89
N ASN A 83 6.10 -27.28 20.92
CA ASN A 83 6.09 -28.10 19.71
C ASN A 83 5.02 -27.64 18.72
N LEU A 84 3.80 -27.35 19.19
CA LEU A 84 2.71 -26.87 18.33
C LEU A 84 3.03 -25.49 17.76
N ILE A 85 3.59 -24.59 18.56
CA ILE A 85 4.01 -23.25 18.11
C ILE A 85 5.04 -23.36 16.98
N LYS A 86 6.11 -24.14 17.18
CA LYS A 86 7.13 -24.38 16.15
C LYS A 86 6.54 -25.03 14.89
N PHE A 87 5.65 -26.01 15.07
CA PHE A 87 4.96 -26.66 13.96
C PHE A 87 4.16 -25.65 13.13
N LEU A 88 3.39 -24.77 13.78
CA LEU A 88 2.59 -23.73 13.12
C LEU A 88 3.45 -22.68 12.45
N GLU A 89 4.59 -22.31 13.05
CA GLU A 89 5.55 -21.36 12.48
C GLU A 89 6.17 -21.87 11.18
N LEU A 90 6.49 -23.16 11.11
CA LEU A 90 7.10 -23.81 9.94
C LEU A 90 6.07 -24.35 8.93
N HIS A 91 4.78 -24.26 9.26
CA HIS A 91 3.73 -24.87 8.47
C HIS A 91 3.62 -24.23 7.07
N PRO A 92 3.58 -25.01 5.96
CA PRO A 92 3.48 -24.46 4.61
C PRO A 92 2.21 -23.64 4.32
N LEU A 93 1.18 -23.80 5.15
CA LEU A 93 -0.07 -23.02 5.08
C LEU A 93 -0.04 -21.73 5.91
N LYS A 94 1.02 -21.45 6.68
CA LYS A 94 1.20 -20.15 7.36
C LYS A 94 1.30 -19.05 6.30
N GLY A 95 0.58 -17.94 6.51
CA GLY A 95 0.45 -16.84 5.56
C GLY A 95 -0.57 -17.09 4.43
N LYS A 96 -0.88 -18.35 4.11
CA LYS A 96 -1.87 -18.72 3.08
C LYS A 96 -3.27 -18.96 3.64
N LEU A 97 -3.36 -19.82 4.66
CA LEU A 97 -4.62 -20.22 5.29
C LEU A 97 -4.80 -19.61 6.68
N PHE A 98 -3.71 -19.41 7.40
CA PHE A 98 -3.73 -18.83 8.74
C PHE A 98 -2.51 -17.95 8.99
N LYS A 99 -2.64 -16.98 9.90
CA LYS A 99 -1.56 -16.11 10.34
C LYS A 99 -1.54 -16.01 11.87
N GLU A 100 -0.38 -15.67 12.42
CA GLU A 100 -0.28 -15.31 13.84
C GLU A 100 -0.94 -13.95 14.06
N PHE A 101 -1.75 -13.84 15.10
CA PHE A 101 -2.38 -12.61 15.51
C PHE A 101 -1.42 -11.85 16.43
N ASN A 102 -0.67 -10.93 15.84
CA ASN A 102 0.25 -10.07 16.57
C ASN A 102 -0.46 -8.76 16.96
N LYS A 103 -0.88 -8.66 18.22
CA LYS A 103 -1.56 -7.46 18.76
C LYS A 103 -0.71 -6.20 18.66
N VAL A 104 0.61 -6.34 18.78
CA VAL A 104 1.53 -5.19 18.80
C VAL A 104 1.64 -4.61 17.39
N GLU A 105 1.89 -5.44 16.40
CA GLU A 105 1.98 -5.03 14.99
C GLU A 105 0.68 -4.40 14.47
N ILE A 106 -0.49 -4.95 14.86
CA ILE A 106 -1.78 -4.34 14.52
C ILE A 106 -1.94 -2.96 15.17
N ALA A 107 -1.54 -2.81 16.44
CA ALA A 107 -1.65 -1.54 17.14
C ALA A 107 -0.68 -0.48 16.57
N GLU A 108 0.52 -0.90 16.14
CA GLU A 108 1.48 -0.03 15.44
C GLU A 108 0.92 0.41 14.09
N ASP A 109 0.42 -0.51 13.26
CA ASP A 109 -0.20 -0.18 11.98
C ASP A 109 -1.43 0.75 12.12
N GLU A 110 -2.26 0.52 13.14
CA GLU A 110 -3.42 1.36 13.47
C GLU A 110 -2.99 2.76 13.94
N LEU A 111 -1.95 2.84 14.77
CA LEU A 111 -1.40 4.11 15.24
C LEU A 111 -0.81 4.90 14.07
N ASP A 112 0.02 4.28 13.23
CA ASP A 112 0.58 4.92 12.03
C ASP A 112 -0.52 5.45 11.12
N TYR A 113 -1.60 4.68 10.92
CA TYR A 113 -2.75 5.15 10.13
C TYR A 113 -3.43 6.37 10.76
N LEU A 114 -3.59 6.39 12.08
CA LEU A 114 -4.15 7.54 12.80
C LEU A 114 -3.23 8.75 12.72
N GLU A 115 -1.92 8.57 12.81
CA GLU A 115 -0.93 9.64 12.65
C GLU A 115 -0.99 10.25 11.24
N PHE A 116 -1.00 9.42 10.19
CA PHE A 116 -1.21 9.90 8.81
C PHE A 116 -2.51 10.68 8.67
N LYS A 117 -3.60 10.24 9.32
CA LYS A 117 -4.89 10.93 9.28
C LYS A 117 -4.84 12.28 9.99
N VAL A 118 -4.18 12.37 11.14
CA VAL A 118 -4.02 13.63 11.87
C VAL A 118 -3.17 14.62 11.05
N GLU A 119 -2.06 14.14 10.50
CA GLU A 119 -1.16 14.94 9.69
C GLU A 119 -1.83 15.44 8.41
N SER A 120 -2.48 14.55 7.65
CA SER A 120 -3.19 14.91 6.41
C SER A 120 -4.25 15.99 6.65
N MET A 121 -5.02 15.85 7.74
CA MET A 121 -6.07 16.79 8.12
C MET A 121 -5.51 18.15 8.54
N LYS A 122 -4.34 18.18 9.20
CA LYS A 122 -3.64 19.43 9.52
C LYS A 122 -3.22 20.14 8.25
N TYR A 123 -2.54 19.44 7.34
CA TYR A 123 -2.15 20.00 6.04
C TYR A 123 -3.35 20.52 5.25
N ALA A 124 -4.41 19.72 5.12
CA ALA A 124 -5.61 20.11 4.38
C ALA A 124 -6.29 21.37 4.95
N LYS A 125 -6.20 21.59 6.27
CA LYS A 125 -6.77 22.77 6.93
C LYS A 125 -5.95 24.04 6.69
N GLU A 126 -4.62 23.91 6.67
CA GLU A 126 -3.68 25.02 6.51
C GLU A 126 -3.40 25.37 5.04
N MET A 127 -3.72 24.45 4.11
CA MET A 127 -3.39 24.59 2.70
C MET A 127 -4.16 25.73 2.00
N GLU A 128 -3.45 26.40 1.09
CA GLU A 128 -4.00 27.46 0.24
C GLU A 128 -4.94 26.89 -0.84
N ILE A 129 -5.86 27.71 -1.34
CA ILE A 129 -6.91 27.28 -2.27
C ILE A 129 -6.30 26.81 -3.61
N ASP A 130 -5.31 27.52 -4.14
CA ASP A 130 -4.67 27.15 -5.40
C ASP A 130 -3.95 25.79 -5.30
N GLN A 131 -3.38 25.50 -4.14
CA GLN A 131 -2.73 24.22 -3.87
C GLN A 131 -3.77 23.10 -3.72
N ALA A 132 -4.89 23.39 -3.06
CA ALA A 132 -6.02 22.49 -2.94
C ALA A 132 -6.62 22.10 -4.30
N GLU A 133 -6.77 23.08 -5.20
CA GLU A 133 -7.21 22.83 -6.58
C GLU A 133 -6.24 21.91 -7.33
N ALA A 134 -4.93 22.15 -7.18
CA ALA A 134 -3.91 21.35 -7.84
C ALA A 134 -3.99 19.87 -7.44
N ILE A 135 -4.18 19.60 -6.15
CA ILE A 135 -4.32 18.25 -5.61
C ILE A 135 -5.62 17.60 -6.08
N LEU A 136 -6.76 18.30 -5.96
CA LEU A 136 -8.05 17.75 -6.38
C LEU A 136 -8.13 17.51 -7.89
N ARG A 137 -7.41 18.28 -8.71
CA ARG A 137 -7.36 18.10 -10.16
C ARG A 137 -6.71 16.78 -10.57
N VAL A 138 -5.84 16.21 -9.73
CA VAL A 138 -5.29 14.86 -9.97
C VAL A 138 -6.38 13.80 -9.85
N GLU A 139 -7.32 13.97 -8.92
CA GLU A 139 -8.38 12.99 -8.63
C GLU A 139 -9.62 13.18 -9.52
N ILE A 140 -10.11 14.42 -9.65
CA ILE A 140 -11.41 14.75 -10.28
C ILE A 140 -11.21 15.43 -11.66
N GLY A 141 -9.98 15.80 -12.03
CA GLY A 141 -9.68 16.38 -13.33
C GLY A 141 -10.18 17.83 -13.49
N SER A 142 -10.56 18.18 -14.72
CA SER A 142 -10.95 19.55 -15.11
C SER A 142 -12.24 20.06 -14.46
N GLU A 143 -13.06 19.19 -13.86
CA GLU A 143 -14.28 19.60 -13.16
C GLU A 143 -13.99 20.52 -11.97
N VAL A 144 -12.77 20.44 -11.40
CA VAL A 144 -12.32 21.31 -10.30
C VAL A 144 -12.39 22.80 -10.67
N SER A 145 -12.17 23.15 -11.94
CA SER A 145 -12.27 24.55 -12.42
C SER A 145 -13.67 25.14 -12.31
N LYS A 146 -14.72 24.32 -12.13
CA LYS A 146 -16.12 24.75 -12.01
C LYS A 146 -16.60 24.80 -10.55
N MET A 147 -15.79 24.29 -9.62
CA MET A 147 -16.17 24.15 -8.22
C MET A 147 -16.01 25.48 -7.49
N THR A 148 -16.86 25.70 -6.49
CA THR A 148 -16.71 26.83 -5.58
C THR A 148 -15.58 26.56 -4.58
N THR A 149 -14.99 27.63 -4.04
CA THR A 149 -13.95 27.54 -3.01
C THR A 149 -14.37 26.69 -1.80
N LYS A 150 -15.65 26.74 -1.42
CA LYS A 150 -16.19 25.93 -0.32
C LYS A 150 -16.24 24.44 -0.67
N GLU A 151 -16.58 24.10 -1.91
CA GLU A 151 -16.59 22.72 -2.40
C GLU A 151 -15.17 22.16 -2.48
N ILE A 152 -14.22 22.94 -3.01
CA ILE A 152 -12.78 22.59 -3.04
C ILE A 152 -12.28 22.30 -1.62
N ARG A 153 -12.53 23.20 -0.67
CA ARG A 153 -12.14 23.01 0.74
C ARG A 153 -12.76 21.76 1.35
N ARG A 154 -14.05 21.53 1.11
CA ARG A 154 -14.76 20.34 1.62
C ARG A 154 -14.15 19.07 1.05
N ASP A 155 -13.98 18.99 -0.26
CA ASP A 155 -13.57 17.77 -0.95
C ASP A 155 -12.11 17.42 -0.65
N LEU A 156 -11.28 18.45 -0.47
CA LEU A 156 -9.92 18.29 0.01
C LEU A 156 -9.87 17.65 1.41
N ILE A 157 -10.68 18.16 2.35
CA ILE A 157 -10.75 17.60 3.71
C ILE A 157 -11.27 16.15 3.67
N VAL A 158 -12.28 15.88 2.85
CA VAL A 158 -12.81 14.51 2.66
C VAL A 158 -11.74 13.58 2.09
N MET A 159 -10.92 14.06 1.15
CA MET A 159 -9.80 13.28 0.59
C MET A 159 -8.74 12.98 1.66
N ALA A 160 -8.33 14.00 2.43
CA ALA A 160 -7.36 13.85 3.51
C ALA A 160 -7.86 12.88 4.60
N GLU A 161 -9.17 12.86 4.86
CA GLU A 161 -9.78 11.96 5.83
C GLU A 161 -9.85 10.50 5.34
N ARG A 162 -10.29 10.29 4.10
CA ARG A 162 -10.56 8.96 3.55
C ARG A 162 -9.29 8.26 3.08
N ASN A 163 -8.37 9.01 2.47
CA ASN A 163 -7.16 8.50 1.83
C ASN A 163 -5.92 9.28 2.29
N PRO A 164 -5.57 9.26 3.60
CA PRO A 164 -4.53 10.13 4.16
C PRO A 164 -3.15 9.90 3.54
N LYS A 165 -2.78 8.64 3.28
CA LYS A 165 -1.49 8.29 2.63
C LYS A 165 -1.38 8.86 1.23
N LEU A 166 -2.43 8.72 0.41
CA LEU A 166 -2.46 9.28 -0.95
C LEU A 166 -2.37 10.80 -0.90
N PHE A 167 -3.14 11.43 -0.01
CA PHE A 167 -3.12 12.87 0.17
C PHE A 167 -1.71 13.39 0.53
N LEU A 168 -1.06 12.78 1.52
CA LEU A 168 0.30 13.17 1.92
C LEU A 168 1.32 12.99 0.78
N ASN A 169 1.23 11.89 0.02
CA ASN A 169 2.07 11.67 -1.15
C ASN A 169 1.88 12.76 -2.22
N LEU A 170 0.64 13.23 -2.42
CA LEU A 170 0.37 14.33 -3.35
C LEU A 170 0.93 15.65 -2.81
N VAL A 171 0.71 15.97 -1.54
CA VAL A 171 1.27 17.18 -0.91
C VAL A 171 2.79 17.23 -1.03
N GLN A 172 3.47 16.08 -0.96
CA GLN A 172 4.92 15.98 -1.08
C GLN A 172 5.44 16.02 -2.54
N ASP A 173 4.58 15.94 -3.56
CA ASP A 173 5.02 16.02 -4.96
C ASP A 173 5.21 17.48 -5.38
N ASP A 174 6.47 17.92 -5.36
CA ASP A 174 6.92 19.26 -5.79
C ASP A 174 6.44 19.68 -7.19
N ASN A 175 6.09 18.73 -8.05
CA ASN A 175 5.67 19.02 -9.41
C ASN A 175 4.17 19.28 -9.54
N ILE A 176 3.35 19.02 -8.50
CA ILE A 176 1.89 19.16 -8.60
C ILE A 176 1.48 20.58 -9.00
N MET A 177 2.12 21.61 -8.44
CA MET A 177 1.82 22.99 -8.81
C MET A 177 2.17 23.28 -10.27
N LEU A 178 3.34 22.83 -10.73
CA LEU A 178 3.79 23.01 -12.11
C LEU A 178 2.87 22.28 -13.11
N ARG A 179 2.42 21.07 -12.76
CA ARG A 179 1.42 20.33 -13.56
C ARG A 179 0.10 21.10 -13.63
N ASN A 180 -0.38 21.62 -12.50
CA ASN A 180 -1.62 22.39 -12.43
C ASN A 180 -1.56 23.65 -13.30
N ILE A 181 -0.44 24.39 -13.27
CA ILE A 181 -0.23 25.56 -14.14
C ILE A 181 -0.29 25.15 -15.61
N GLY A 182 0.36 24.04 -15.97
CA GLY A 182 0.31 23.49 -17.33
C GLY A 182 -1.11 23.17 -17.78
N ILE A 183 -1.89 22.51 -16.93
CA ILE A 183 -3.30 22.16 -17.23
C ILE A 183 -4.14 23.44 -17.36
N LYS A 184 -4.04 24.38 -16.40
CA LYS A 184 -4.73 25.68 -16.46
C LYS A 184 -4.40 26.42 -17.76
N ALA A 185 -3.14 26.42 -18.19
CA ALA A 185 -2.70 27.05 -19.42
C ALA A 185 -3.28 26.38 -20.69
N THR A 186 -3.45 25.05 -20.68
CA THR A 186 -4.14 24.35 -21.78
C THR A 186 -5.64 24.61 -21.80
N GLU A 187 -6.30 24.63 -20.64
CA GLU A 187 -7.73 24.95 -20.50
C GLU A 187 -8.03 26.38 -20.97
N ALA A 188 -7.16 27.33 -20.62
CA ALA A 188 -7.24 28.72 -21.06
C ALA A 188 -6.83 28.94 -22.53
N LYS A 189 -6.50 27.88 -23.29
CA LYS A 189 -6.00 27.95 -24.67
C LYS A 189 -4.78 28.89 -24.82
N ILE A 190 -3.91 28.91 -23.82
CA ILE A 190 -2.59 29.57 -23.89
C ILE A 190 -1.58 28.59 -24.50
N LEU A 191 -1.64 27.34 -24.03
CA LEU A 191 -0.92 26.20 -24.58
C LEU A 191 -1.87 25.28 -25.34
N LEU A 192 -1.34 24.60 -26.34
CA LEU A 192 -2.01 23.50 -27.03
C LEU A 192 -1.16 22.25 -26.89
N LEU A 193 -1.77 21.17 -26.41
CA LEU A 193 -1.25 19.82 -26.52
C LEU A 193 -1.79 19.23 -27.82
N THR A 194 -0.92 18.68 -28.65
CA THR A 194 -1.33 18.00 -29.89
C THR A 194 -2.17 16.77 -29.59
N ASP A 195 -3.00 16.35 -30.54
CA ASP A 195 -3.92 15.21 -30.37
C ASP A 195 -3.20 13.89 -30.07
N ASP A 196 -1.96 13.74 -30.54
CA ASP A 196 -1.09 12.61 -30.23
C ASP A 196 -0.48 12.67 -28.81
N GLN A 197 -0.79 13.71 -28.04
CA GLN A 197 -0.29 14.00 -26.71
C GLN A 197 1.24 14.11 -26.60
N ARG A 198 1.93 14.42 -27.71
CA ARG A 198 3.40 14.43 -27.75
C ARG A 198 4.04 15.79 -27.82
N THR A 199 3.32 16.83 -28.20
CA THR A 199 3.94 18.15 -28.40
C THR A 199 3.12 19.25 -27.75
N PHE A 200 3.78 20.06 -26.93
CA PHE A 200 3.21 21.32 -26.45
C PHE A 200 3.63 22.47 -27.37
N LYS A 201 2.66 23.32 -27.72
CA LYS A 201 2.84 24.48 -28.60
C LYS A 201 2.11 25.69 -28.03
N TRP A 202 2.54 26.88 -28.41
CA TRP A 202 1.78 28.10 -28.15
C TRP A 202 0.49 28.11 -28.98
N ALA A 203 -0.64 28.43 -28.35
CA ALA A 203 -1.90 28.58 -29.07
C ALA A 203 -1.92 29.79 -30.01
N SER A 204 -1.21 30.86 -29.64
CA SER A 204 -1.25 32.14 -30.37
C SER A 204 -0.56 32.11 -31.73
N ASN A 205 0.50 31.32 -31.90
CA ASN A 205 1.32 31.30 -33.12
C ASN A 205 1.73 29.89 -33.57
N GLY A 206 1.30 28.84 -32.85
CA GLY A 206 1.62 27.45 -33.17
C GLY A 206 3.09 27.06 -32.97
N ARG A 207 3.94 27.95 -32.41
CA ARG A 207 5.36 27.65 -32.19
C ARG A 207 5.50 26.52 -31.18
N LYS A 208 6.28 25.49 -31.56
CA LYS A 208 6.63 24.35 -30.69
C LYS A 208 7.43 24.82 -29.48
N LEU A 209 7.04 24.35 -28.31
CA LEU A 209 7.74 24.58 -27.04
C LEU A 209 8.68 23.41 -26.75
N PHE A 210 8.12 22.22 -26.56
CA PHE A 210 8.89 21.01 -26.32
C PHE A 210 8.11 19.77 -26.78
N GLU A 211 8.81 18.64 -26.80
CA GLU A 211 8.26 17.32 -27.12
C GLU A 211 8.33 16.43 -25.88
N VAL A 212 7.23 15.74 -25.61
CA VAL A 212 7.09 14.83 -24.48
C VAL A 212 7.94 13.58 -24.75
N PRO A 213 8.84 13.19 -23.82
CA PRO A 213 9.59 11.96 -23.93
C PRO A 213 8.69 10.72 -24.12
N HIS A 214 9.21 9.69 -24.77
CA HIS A 214 8.49 8.44 -24.91
C HIS A 214 8.24 7.81 -23.53
N GLU A 215 7.04 7.27 -23.30
CA GLU A 215 6.59 6.65 -22.03
C GLU A 215 6.31 7.59 -20.85
N GLU A 216 6.39 8.91 -21.01
CA GLU A 216 6.01 9.86 -19.95
C GLU A 216 4.61 10.46 -20.13
N HIS A 217 3.95 10.76 -19.01
CA HIS A 217 2.70 11.51 -19.01
C HIS A 217 2.96 12.98 -19.42
N PRO A 218 2.18 13.58 -20.34
CA PRO A 218 2.48 14.89 -20.94
C PRO A 218 2.68 16.01 -19.93
N TYR A 219 1.79 16.10 -18.92
CA TYR A 219 1.88 17.15 -17.91
C TYR A 219 3.02 16.90 -16.91
N SER A 220 3.42 15.65 -16.69
CA SER A 220 4.58 15.33 -15.85
C SER A 220 5.88 15.75 -16.55
N ALA A 221 5.99 15.47 -17.86
CA ALA A 221 7.09 15.93 -18.68
C ALA A 221 7.13 17.47 -18.78
N LEU A 222 5.96 18.12 -18.92
CA LEU A 222 5.86 19.58 -18.92
C LEU A 222 6.34 20.19 -17.60
N ALA A 223 5.96 19.60 -16.47
CA ALA A 223 6.41 20.07 -15.15
C ALA A 223 7.93 19.93 -14.98
N ALA A 224 8.51 18.83 -15.46
CA ALA A 224 9.96 18.66 -15.51
C ALA A 224 10.62 19.69 -16.43
N TRP A 225 10.05 19.93 -17.62
CA TRP A 225 10.55 20.90 -18.58
C TRP A 225 10.51 22.34 -18.03
N PHE A 226 9.48 22.72 -17.27
CA PHE A 226 9.40 24.03 -16.61
C PHE A 226 10.55 24.31 -15.63
N LYS A 227 11.28 23.29 -15.17
CA LYS A 227 12.46 23.44 -14.32
C LYS A 227 13.75 23.74 -15.11
N THR A 228 13.71 23.68 -16.45
CA THR A 228 14.85 24.04 -17.32
C THR A 228 14.92 25.55 -17.54
N ASP A 229 16.09 26.07 -17.96
CA ASP A 229 16.28 27.51 -18.21
C ASP A 229 15.27 28.08 -19.21
N GLU A 230 15.00 27.35 -20.30
CA GLU A 230 14.00 27.72 -21.29
C GLU A 230 12.57 27.63 -20.73
N GLY A 231 12.29 26.57 -19.98
CA GLY A 231 10.99 26.32 -19.37
C GLY A 231 10.59 27.38 -18.34
N ILE A 232 11.54 27.88 -17.54
CA ILE A 232 11.30 28.93 -16.54
C ILE A 232 10.86 30.24 -17.23
N ALA A 233 11.47 30.61 -18.35
CA ALA A 233 11.09 31.83 -19.09
C ALA A 233 9.66 31.72 -19.65
N VAL A 234 9.29 30.53 -20.14
CA VAL A 234 7.95 30.25 -20.65
C VAL A 234 6.93 30.19 -19.52
N LEU A 235 7.25 29.56 -18.40
CA LEU A 235 6.39 29.50 -17.20
C LEU A 235 6.00 30.90 -16.72
N LYS A 236 6.98 31.80 -16.57
CA LYS A 236 6.72 33.21 -16.20
C LYS A 236 5.80 33.93 -17.18
N THR A 237 5.88 33.58 -18.46
CA THR A 237 5.01 34.16 -19.49
C THR A 237 3.59 33.61 -19.40
N ILE A 238 3.44 32.33 -19.08
CA ILE A 238 2.15 31.67 -18.86
C ILE A 238 1.45 32.24 -17.62
N GLU A 239 2.17 32.34 -16.49
CA GLU A 239 1.63 32.91 -15.24
C GLU A 239 1.08 34.33 -15.45
N LYS A 240 1.81 35.16 -16.20
CA LYS A 240 1.35 36.52 -16.57
C LYS A 240 0.11 36.57 -17.46
N ARG A 241 -0.21 35.49 -18.18
CA ARG A 241 -1.40 35.40 -19.05
C ARG A 241 -2.59 34.75 -18.34
N LEU A 242 -2.34 34.05 -17.24
CA LEU A 242 -3.38 33.40 -16.40
C LEU A 242 -3.95 34.36 -15.35
N ASN A 243 -3.15 35.32 -14.89
CA ASN A 243 -3.57 36.43 -14.03
C ASN A 243 -4.05 37.62 -14.86
#